data_AF-A0A4Q0XZB8-F1
#
_entry.id   AF-A0A4Q0XZB8-F1
#
_cell.length_a   1.000
_cell.length_b   1.000
_cell.length_c   1.000
_cell.angle_alpha   90.00
_cell.angle_beta   90.00
_cell.angle_gamma   90.00
#
_symmetry.space_group_name_H-M   'P 1'
#
loop_
_entity.id
_entity.type
_entity.pdbx_description
1 polymer ?
#
loop_
_entity_poly.entity_id
_entity_poly.type
_entity_poly.pdbx_seq_one_letter_code
_entity_poly.pdbx_strand_id
1 'polypeptide(L)'
;MFTAWRVYFFIGFIILFSGCTQKNLEKNVPVSKNIQKKETKEYKKYKYCNKHEEIMTFASNYIQEEFKKAYFSSNDTVGAKAQLFLIEKNSPTAFAKNINAARESYNSQYLTAKENGCNIEEFKIFPLEKIKNIIKKLEEEQNK
;
A
#
# COMPACT_ATOMS: atom_id res chain seq x y z
N MET A 1 -47.33 21.46 7.52
CA MET A 1 -46.22 21.59 8.50
C MET A 1 -45.03 20.79 7.99
N PHE A 2 -43.84 21.41 7.94
CA PHE A 2 -42.55 20.89 7.45
C PHE A 2 -42.56 20.48 5.97
N THR A 3 -41.93 21.24 5.07
CA THR A 3 -40.60 20.86 4.55
C THR A 3 -39.80 22.06 3.98
N ALA A 4 -39.97 23.27 4.52
CA ALA A 4 -39.11 24.41 4.19
C ALA A 4 -37.61 24.18 4.56
N TRP A 5 -37.31 23.14 5.33
CA TRP A 5 -35.97 22.86 5.87
C TRP A 5 -34.96 22.31 4.85
N ARG A 6 -35.41 21.81 3.69
CA ARG A 6 -34.52 21.21 2.68
C ARG A 6 -33.88 22.23 1.73
N VAL A 7 -34.43 23.43 1.60
CA VAL A 7 -33.93 24.44 0.64
C VAL A 7 -32.78 25.27 1.23
N TYR A 8 -32.76 25.49 2.55
CA TYR A 8 -31.71 26.28 3.21
C TYR A 8 -30.33 25.59 3.24
N PHE A 9 -30.29 24.25 3.18
CA PHE A 9 -29.02 23.50 3.19
C PHE A 9 -28.20 23.69 1.90
N PHE A 10 -28.85 23.96 0.77
CA PHE A 10 -28.16 24.11 -0.52
C PHE A 10 -27.64 25.53 -0.78
N ILE A 11 -28.21 26.56 -0.14
CA ILE A 11 -27.78 27.96 -0.34
C ILE A 11 -26.54 28.30 0.51
N GLY A 12 -26.31 27.59 1.62
CA GLY A 12 -25.13 27.81 2.48
C GLY A 12 -23.79 27.36 1.89
N PHE A 13 -23.79 26.51 0.85
CA PHE A 13 -22.56 25.92 0.31
C PHE A 13 -21.87 26.78 -0.76
N ILE A 14 -22.54 27.81 -1.30
CA ILE A 14 -22.04 28.63 -2.41
C ILE A 14 -21.14 29.80 -1.94
N ILE A 15 -21.19 30.17 -0.65
CA ILE A 15 -20.50 31.37 -0.12
C ILE A 15 -19.06 31.06 0.35
N LEU A 16 -18.60 29.80 0.32
CA LEU A 16 -17.26 29.42 0.82
C LEU A 16 -16.16 29.35 -0.25
N PHE A 17 -16.43 29.68 -1.52
CA PHE A 17 -15.43 29.63 -2.60
C PHE A 17 -14.98 30.99 -3.17
N SER A 18 -15.41 32.11 -2.61
CA SER A 18 -14.94 33.45 -3.03
C SER A 18 -13.94 34.01 -2.02
N GLY A 19 -12.65 33.69 -2.17
CA GLY A 19 -11.62 34.33 -1.35
C GLY A 19 -10.18 33.87 -1.58
N CYS A 20 -9.55 34.37 -2.65
CA CYS A 20 -8.27 35.12 -2.60
C CYS A 20 -7.68 35.31 -4.01
N THR A 21 -7.84 36.51 -4.55
CA THR A 21 -7.09 37.02 -5.71
C THR A 21 -5.72 37.51 -5.24
N GLN A 22 -4.65 36.85 -5.68
CA GLN A 22 -3.29 37.34 -5.45
C GLN A 22 -2.89 38.24 -6.63
N LYS A 23 -2.99 39.56 -6.46
CA LYS A 23 -2.40 40.54 -7.37
C LYS A 23 -0.87 40.42 -7.28
N ASN A 24 -0.24 39.81 -8.27
CA ASN A 24 1.20 39.96 -8.44
C ASN A 24 1.48 41.33 -9.06
N LEU A 25 1.98 42.25 -8.23
CA LEU A 25 2.63 43.46 -8.69
C LEU A 25 3.95 43.05 -9.36
N GLU A 26 4.03 43.22 -10.67
CA GLU A 26 5.26 43.04 -11.43
C GLU A 26 6.19 44.24 -11.15
N LYS A 27 7.14 44.08 -10.22
CA LYS A 27 8.23 45.03 -9.99
C LYS A 27 9.47 44.55 -10.75
N ASN A 28 9.69 45.13 -11.92
CA ASN A 28 10.93 45.02 -12.68
C ASN A 28 12.10 45.70 -11.94
N VAL A 29 13.08 44.95 -11.44
CA VAL A 29 14.48 45.41 -11.22
C VAL A 29 15.45 44.20 -11.13
N PRO A 30 16.78 44.38 -11.28
CA PRO A 30 17.57 43.82 -12.38
C PRO A 30 18.37 42.56 -12.00
N VAL A 31 18.85 41.87 -13.03
CA VAL A 31 19.70 40.67 -12.98
C VAL A 31 20.94 40.90 -12.10
N SER A 32 20.91 40.38 -10.88
CA SER A 32 22.08 40.20 -10.03
C SER A 32 22.58 38.76 -10.16
N LYS A 33 23.82 38.62 -10.63
CA LYS A 33 24.55 37.33 -10.71
C LYS A 33 24.73 36.79 -9.28
N ASN A 34 23.80 35.98 -8.82
CA ASN A 34 23.92 35.28 -7.55
C ASN A 34 24.51 33.89 -7.81
N ILE A 35 25.73 33.70 -7.30
CA ILE A 35 26.43 32.43 -7.24
C ILE A 35 25.49 31.42 -6.59
N GLN A 36 25.03 30.44 -7.37
CA GLN A 36 24.19 29.34 -6.88
C GLN A 36 25.00 28.54 -5.85
N LYS A 37 24.87 28.90 -4.57
CA LYS A 37 25.06 27.93 -3.49
C LYS A 37 24.08 26.81 -3.79
N LYS A 38 24.61 25.67 -4.27
CA LYS A 38 23.88 24.40 -4.25
C LYS A 38 23.54 24.13 -2.80
N GLU A 39 22.35 24.55 -2.37
CA GLU A 39 21.74 24.05 -1.15
C GLU A 39 21.65 22.54 -1.34
N THR A 40 22.57 21.82 -0.71
CA THR A 40 22.44 20.38 -0.53
C THR A 40 21.20 20.22 0.33
N LYS A 41 20.04 20.02 -0.31
CA LYS A 41 18.80 19.69 0.39
C LYS A 41 19.09 18.40 1.16
N GLU A 42 19.36 18.54 2.45
CA GLU A 42 19.48 17.42 3.36
C GLU A 42 18.13 16.69 3.31
N TYR A 43 18.10 15.58 2.59
CA TYR A 43 16.90 14.81 2.39
C TYR A 43 16.57 14.17 3.74
N LYS A 44 15.64 14.77 4.48
CA LYS A 44 15.21 14.26 5.78
C LYS A 44 14.74 12.82 5.60
N LYS A 45 15.52 11.88 6.12
CA LYS A 45 15.18 10.45 6.14
C LYS A 45 13.81 10.28 6.78
N TYR A 46 12.89 9.65 6.06
CA TYR A 46 11.54 9.41 6.54
C TYR A 46 11.58 8.52 7.81
N LYS A 47 10.99 9.01 8.90
CA LYS A 47 11.14 8.41 10.24
C LYS A 47 10.45 7.06 10.43
N TYR A 48 9.51 6.69 9.55
CA TYR A 48 8.67 5.49 9.74
C TYR A 48 9.03 4.33 8.81
N CYS A 49 10.18 4.36 8.12
CA CYS A 49 10.60 3.25 7.26
C CYS A 49 10.63 1.91 8.01
N ASN A 50 11.23 1.87 9.20
CA ASN A 50 11.30 0.65 10.02
C ASN A 50 9.91 0.13 10.39
N LYS A 51 8.96 1.04 10.66
CA LYS A 51 7.59 0.65 11.00
C LYS A 51 6.87 0.01 9.80
N HIS A 52 7.07 0.53 8.59
CA HIS A 52 6.52 -0.09 7.39
C HIS A 52 7.10 -1.47 7.16
N GLU A 53 8.43 -1.61 7.32
CA GLU A 53 9.15 -2.87 7.22
C GLU A 53 8.64 -3.92 8.22
N GLU A 54 8.46 -3.55 9.49
CA GLU A 54 7.89 -4.42 10.53
C GLU A 54 6.49 -4.93 10.14
N ILE A 55 5.61 -4.03 9.67
CA ILE A 55 4.24 -4.41 9.29
C ILE A 55 4.23 -5.29 8.04
N MET A 56 5.04 -4.95 7.03
CA MET A 56 5.19 -5.78 5.82
C MET A 56 5.73 -7.16 6.16
N THR A 57 6.73 -7.23 7.04
CA THR A 57 7.32 -8.49 7.52
C THR A 57 6.28 -9.33 8.23
N PHE A 58 5.54 -8.75 9.18
CA PHE A 58 4.48 -9.44 9.90
C PHE A 58 3.40 -9.98 8.96
N ALA A 59 2.89 -9.13 8.06
CA ALA A 59 1.86 -9.54 7.10
C ALA A 59 2.36 -10.64 6.15
N SER A 60 3.59 -10.53 5.65
CA SER A 60 4.20 -11.54 4.77
C SER A 60 4.40 -12.87 5.52
N ASN A 61 4.82 -12.84 6.78
CA ASN A 61 5.02 -14.03 7.60
C ASN A 61 3.70 -14.70 7.97
N TYR A 62 2.69 -13.90 8.34
CA TYR A 62 1.34 -14.41 8.63
C TYR A 62 0.80 -15.22 7.43
N ILE A 63 0.84 -14.64 6.23
CA ILE A 63 0.35 -15.32 5.01
C ILE A 63 1.12 -16.63 4.77
N GLN A 64 2.44 -16.62 4.90
CA GLN A 64 3.26 -17.81 4.69
C GLN A 64 2.98 -18.91 5.73
N GLU A 65 2.84 -18.54 7.00
CA GLU A 65 2.60 -19.51 8.07
C GLU A 65 1.20 -20.12 8.01
N GLU A 66 0.17 -19.37 7.61
CA GLU A 66 -1.17 -19.93 7.38
C GLU A 66 -1.17 -21.01 6.29
N PHE A 67 -0.51 -20.72 5.15
CA PHE A 67 -0.37 -21.72 4.08
C PHE A 67 0.49 -22.92 4.48
N LYS A 68 1.56 -22.66 5.23
CA LYS A 68 2.45 -23.73 5.72
C LYS A 68 1.71 -24.70 6.61
N LYS A 69 0.98 -24.19 7.61
CA LYS A 69 0.20 -25.00 8.55
C LYS A 69 -0.93 -25.75 7.86
N ALA A 70 -1.65 -25.08 6.93
CA ALA A 70 -2.82 -25.67 6.30
C ALA A 70 -2.49 -26.65 5.17
N TYR A 71 -1.39 -26.44 4.44
CA TYR A 71 -1.14 -27.16 3.19
C TYR A 71 0.29 -27.67 3.03
N PHE A 72 1.32 -26.83 3.28
CA PHE A 72 2.69 -27.22 2.93
C PHE A 72 3.27 -28.30 3.84
N SER A 73 2.91 -28.32 5.12
CA SER A 73 3.34 -29.38 6.05
C SER A 73 2.82 -30.77 5.68
N SER A 74 1.70 -30.87 4.95
CA SER A 74 1.14 -32.12 4.43
C SER A 74 1.40 -32.32 2.94
N ASN A 75 2.23 -31.47 2.31
CA ASN A 75 2.51 -31.47 0.88
C ASN A 75 1.24 -31.38 -0.01
N ASP A 76 0.18 -30.74 0.48
CA ASP A 76 -1.10 -30.59 -0.23
C ASP A 76 -1.06 -29.42 -1.22
N THR A 77 -0.44 -29.65 -2.38
CA THR A 77 -0.31 -28.65 -3.45
C THR A 77 -1.66 -28.35 -4.13
N VAL A 78 -2.58 -29.31 -4.18
CA VAL A 78 -3.91 -29.13 -4.77
C VAL A 78 -4.76 -28.20 -3.91
N GLY A 79 -4.82 -28.47 -2.59
CA GLY A 79 -5.51 -27.61 -1.63
C GLY A 79 -4.92 -26.20 -1.58
N ALA A 80 -3.58 -26.07 -1.59
CA ALA A 80 -2.92 -24.77 -1.64
C ALA A 80 -3.33 -23.95 -2.88
N LYS A 81 -3.35 -24.57 -4.08
CA LYS A 81 -3.79 -23.90 -5.32
C LYS A 81 -5.25 -23.49 -5.27
N ALA A 82 -6.13 -24.38 -4.80
CA ALA A 82 -7.55 -24.08 -4.66
C ALA A 82 -7.76 -22.88 -3.72
N GLN A 83 -7.06 -22.86 -2.59
CA GLN A 83 -7.18 -21.77 -1.63
C GLN A 83 -6.60 -20.46 -2.16
N LEU A 84 -5.48 -20.51 -2.89
CA LEU A 84 -4.90 -19.36 -3.56
C LEU A 84 -5.87 -18.76 -4.58
N PHE A 85 -6.54 -19.60 -5.38
CA PHE A 85 -7.58 -19.15 -6.31
C PHE A 85 -8.71 -18.43 -5.58
N LEU A 86 -9.20 -18.96 -4.45
CA LEU A 86 -10.24 -18.33 -3.64
C LEU A 86 -9.80 -16.96 -3.09
N ILE A 87 -8.55 -16.83 -2.66
CA ILE A 87 -7.96 -15.56 -2.21
C ILE A 87 -7.93 -14.54 -3.36
N GLU A 88 -7.46 -14.94 -4.54
CA GLU A 88 -7.39 -14.09 -5.73
C GLU A 88 -8.78 -13.63 -6.21
N LYS A 89 -9.80 -14.46 -6.00
CA LYS A 89 -11.21 -14.12 -6.29
C LYS A 89 -11.92 -13.35 -5.17
N ASN A 90 -11.20 -12.97 -4.10
CA ASN A 90 -11.76 -12.29 -2.93
C ASN A 90 -12.98 -13.04 -2.35
N SER A 91 -12.88 -14.38 -2.29
CA SER A 91 -13.92 -15.25 -1.74
C SER A 91 -14.28 -14.84 -0.30
N PRO A 92 -15.56 -14.96 0.12
CA PRO A 92 -15.99 -14.54 1.45
C PRO A 92 -15.64 -15.53 2.57
N THR A 93 -14.87 -16.59 2.28
CA THR A 93 -14.42 -17.56 3.29
C THR A 93 -13.52 -16.89 4.32
N ALA A 94 -13.52 -17.42 5.56
CA ALA A 94 -12.71 -16.86 6.65
C ALA A 94 -11.21 -16.82 6.29
N PHE A 95 -10.69 -17.91 5.71
CA PHE A 95 -9.29 -17.98 5.28
C PHE A 95 -8.98 -16.91 4.22
N ALA A 96 -9.78 -16.82 3.16
CA ALA A 96 -9.55 -15.84 2.09
C ALA A 96 -9.65 -14.41 2.60
N LYS A 97 -10.64 -14.10 3.45
CA LYS A 97 -10.79 -12.78 4.09
C LYS A 97 -9.56 -12.39 4.91
N ASN A 98 -9.07 -13.28 5.77
CA ASN A 98 -7.93 -12.98 6.63
C ASN A 98 -6.64 -12.78 5.83
N ILE A 99 -6.40 -13.63 4.83
CA ILE A 99 -5.24 -13.50 3.94
C ILE A 99 -5.33 -12.23 3.10
N ASN A 100 -6.52 -11.87 2.60
CA ASN A 100 -6.72 -10.64 1.84
C ASN A 100 -6.52 -9.39 2.70
N ALA A 101 -7.00 -9.39 3.95
CA ALA A 101 -6.75 -8.29 4.88
C ALA A 101 -5.24 -8.11 5.16
N ALA A 102 -4.50 -9.21 5.36
CA ALA A 102 -3.05 -9.17 5.53
C ALA A 102 -2.35 -8.67 4.25
N ARG A 103 -2.81 -9.11 3.07
CA ARG A 103 -2.28 -8.65 1.76
C ARG A 103 -2.54 -7.16 1.55
N GLU A 104 -3.71 -6.67 1.89
CA GLU A 104 -4.06 -5.24 1.81
C GLU A 104 -3.18 -4.40 2.74
N SER A 105 -2.99 -4.86 3.98
CA SER A 105 -2.05 -4.23 4.92
C SER A 105 -0.64 -4.18 4.35
N TYR A 106 -0.11 -5.31 3.85
CA TYR A 106 1.20 -5.36 3.19
C TYR A 106 1.30 -4.35 2.05
N ASN A 107 0.34 -4.38 1.11
CA ASN A 107 0.37 -3.53 -0.08
C ASN A 107 0.32 -2.05 0.29
N SER A 108 -0.53 -1.68 1.25
CA SER A 108 -0.63 -0.29 1.73
C SER A 108 0.71 0.18 2.30
N GLN A 109 1.35 -0.61 3.16
CA GLN A 109 2.64 -0.22 3.75
C GLN A 109 3.77 -0.20 2.72
N TYR A 110 3.77 -1.15 1.77
CA TYR A 110 4.74 -1.18 0.68
C TYR A 110 4.66 0.08 -0.19
N LEU A 111 3.46 0.50 -0.57
CA LEU A 111 3.24 1.72 -1.35
C LEU A 111 3.73 2.96 -0.58
N THR A 112 3.32 3.11 0.69
CA THR A 112 3.75 4.25 1.51
C THR A 112 5.27 4.25 1.71
N ALA A 113 5.89 3.11 1.98
CA ALA A 113 7.34 3.00 2.12
C ALA A 113 8.06 3.40 0.83
N LYS A 114 7.57 2.92 -0.32
CA LYS A 114 8.12 3.24 -1.65
C LYS A 114 8.03 4.74 -1.96
N GLU A 115 6.87 5.35 -1.73
CA GLU A 115 6.63 6.78 -1.96
C GLU A 115 7.52 7.67 -1.09
N ASN A 116 7.87 7.20 0.12
CA ASN A 116 8.74 7.92 1.05
C ASN A 116 10.23 7.57 0.92
N GLY A 117 10.62 6.85 -0.14
CA GLY A 117 12.01 6.52 -0.42
C GLY A 117 12.67 5.56 0.59
N CYS A 118 11.88 4.73 1.25
CA CYS A 118 12.40 3.67 2.12
C CYS A 118 13.10 2.58 1.29
N ASN A 119 14.10 1.93 1.88
CA ASN A 119 14.68 0.72 1.30
C ASN A 119 13.68 -0.43 1.43
N ILE A 120 13.23 -0.97 0.30
CA ILE A 120 12.24 -2.06 0.22
C ILE A 120 12.74 -3.25 -0.61
N GLU A 121 14.06 -3.36 -0.78
CA GLU A 121 14.70 -4.39 -1.61
C GLU A 121 14.31 -5.81 -1.20
N GLU A 122 14.23 -6.07 0.11
CA GLU A 122 13.83 -7.38 0.67
C GLU A 122 12.33 -7.71 0.42
N PHE A 123 11.54 -6.71 0.06
CA PHE A 123 10.09 -6.80 -0.14
C PHE A 123 9.67 -6.85 -1.62
N LYS A 124 10.64 -7.02 -2.54
CA LYS A 124 10.39 -7.11 -3.99
C LYS A 124 9.43 -8.23 -4.39
N ILE A 125 9.49 -9.36 -3.69
CA ILE A 125 8.59 -10.49 -3.94
C ILE A 125 7.40 -10.40 -2.98
N PHE A 126 6.21 -10.24 -3.54
CA PHE A 126 4.97 -10.09 -2.77
C PHE A 126 4.57 -11.40 -2.08
N PRO A 127 3.85 -11.36 -0.96
CA PRO A 127 3.54 -12.55 -0.17
C PRO A 127 2.85 -13.66 -0.96
N LEU A 128 1.84 -13.35 -1.78
CA LEU A 128 1.17 -14.37 -2.60
C LEU A 128 2.05 -14.92 -3.73
N GLU A 129 3.02 -14.15 -4.21
CA GLU A 129 4.00 -14.63 -5.18
C GLU A 129 4.97 -15.63 -4.53
N LYS A 130 5.37 -15.38 -3.27
CA LYS A 130 6.14 -16.36 -2.48
C LYS A 130 5.36 -17.68 -2.34
N ILE A 131 4.06 -17.61 -2.07
CA ILE A 131 3.19 -18.79 -2.00
C ILE A 131 3.19 -19.56 -3.34
N LYS A 132 3.01 -18.87 -4.47
CA LYS A 132 3.06 -19.48 -5.80
C LYS A 132 4.38 -20.20 -6.07
N ASN A 133 5.50 -19.56 -5.72
CA ASN A 133 6.82 -20.13 -5.89
C ASN A 133 7.03 -21.39 -5.03
N ILE A 134 6.53 -21.39 -3.78
CA ILE A 134 6.58 -22.57 -2.90
C ILE A 134 5.76 -23.72 -3.50
N ILE A 135 4.52 -23.45 -3.93
CA ILE A 135 3.66 -24.48 -4.56
C ILE A 135 4.38 -25.11 -5.76
N LYS A 136 4.92 -24.29 -6.66
CA LYS A 136 5.64 -24.77 -7.85
C LYS A 136 6.82 -25.67 -7.46
N LYS A 137 7.60 -25.28 -6.46
CA LYS A 137 8.73 -26.08 -5.97
C LYS A 137 8.27 -27.44 -5.43
N LEU A 138 7.21 -27.47 -4.63
CA LEU A 138 6.66 -28.71 -4.08
C LEU A 138 6.14 -29.64 -5.20
N GLU A 139 5.51 -29.09 -6.25
CA GLU A 139 5.08 -29.87 -7.41
C GLU A 139 6.26 -30.46 -8.19
N GLU A 140 7.35 -29.71 -8.36
CA GLU A 140 8.57 -30.22 -9.00
C GLU A 140 9.22 -31.33 -8.19
N GLU A 141 9.14 -31.30 -6.86
CA GLU A 141 9.65 -32.34 -5.96
C GLU A 141 8.78 -33.61 -5.99
N GLN A 142 7.47 -33.50 -6.19
CA GLN A 142 6.55 -34.65 -6.30
C GLN A 142 6.67 -35.40 -7.63
N ASN A 143 7.12 -34.73 -8.69
CA ASN A 143 7.26 -35.30 -10.03
C ASN A 143 8.65 -35.92 -10.29
N LYS A 144 9.54 -35.96 -9.28
CA LYS A 144 10.86 -36.59 -9.32
C LYS A 144 10.85 -37.93 -8.61
#